data_AF-A0A3N5T1V5-F1
#
_entry.id   AF-A0A3N5T1V5-F1
#
_cell.length_a   1.000
_cell.length_b   1.000
_cell.length_c   1.000
_cell.angle_alpha   90.00
_cell.angle_beta   90.00
_cell.angle_gamma   90.00
#
_symmetry.space_group_name_H-M   'P 1'
#
loop_
_entity.id
_entity.type
_entity.pdbx_description
1 polymer ?
#
loop_
_entity_poly.entity_id
_entity_poly.type
_entity_poly.pdbx_seq_one_letter_code
_entity_poly.pdbx_strand_id
1 'polypeptide(L)' 'MKPVWLSHYPAGVPAEVDVRGYASLVDLFEQSCRRFRDRPAFSSMGATLSYAETDRLSRDF' A
#
# COMPACT_ATOMS: atom_id res chain seq x y z
N MET A 1 6.48 -2.64 28.49
CA MET A 1 6.28 -1.18 28.33
C MET A 1 5.51 -0.98 27.03
N LYS A 2 4.43 -0.18 27.01
CA LYS A 2 3.72 0.09 25.74
C LYS A 2 4.49 1.15 24.93
N PRO A 3 4.57 1.04 23.60
CA PRO A 3 5.24 2.04 22.79
C PRO A 3 4.61 3.43 22.90
N VAL A 4 5.44 4.47 23.03
CA VAL A 4 5.00 5.86 23.26
C VAL A 4 4.14 6.40 22.11
N TRP A 5 4.38 5.95 20.88
CA TRP A 5 3.64 6.40 19.69
C TRP A 5 2.18 5.93 19.67
N LEU A 6 1.82 4.86 20.40
CA LEU A 6 0.45 4.36 20.43
C LEU A 6 -0.52 5.36 21.06
N SER A 7 -0.04 6.24 21.95
CA SER A 7 -0.85 7.33 22.53
C SER A 7 -1.26 8.39 21.52
N HIS A 8 -0.60 8.41 20.35
CA HIS A 8 -0.87 9.36 19.27
C HIS A 8 -1.71 8.75 18.14
N TYR A 9 -2.12 7.48 18.25
CA TYR A 9 -3.00 6.86 17.26
C TYR A 9 -4.41 7.46 17.36
N PRO A 10 -5.05 7.77 16.22
CA PRO A 10 -6.46 8.16 16.22
C PRO A 10 -7.34 7.09 16.88
N ALA A 11 -8.43 7.55 17.50
CA ALA A 11 -9.39 6.64 18.14
C ALA A 11 -9.92 5.62 17.11
N GLY A 12 -9.87 4.34 17.48
CA GLY A 12 -10.33 3.24 16.64
C GLY A 12 -9.27 2.64 15.70
N VAL A 13 -8.04 3.18 15.66
CA VAL A 13 -6.94 2.56 14.91
C VAL A 13 -6.28 1.47 15.76
N PRO A 14 -6.28 0.20 15.31
CA PRO A 14 -5.62 -0.89 16.03
C PRO A 14 -4.11 -0.68 16.12
N ALA A 15 -3.50 -1.11 17.23
CA ALA A 15 -2.05 -1.09 17.41
C ALA A 15 -1.32 -2.19 16.61
N GLU A 16 -2.06 -3.20 16.15
CA GLU A 16 -1.55 -4.35 15.40
C GLU A 16 -2.44 -4.62 14.18
N VAL A 17 -1.83 -5.17 13.13
CA VAL A 17 -2.51 -5.54 11.88
C VAL A 17 -2.21 -6.99 11.54
N ASP A 18 -3.22 -7.70 11.02
CA ASP A 18 -3.04 -9.06 10.53
C ASP A 18 -2.44 -9.04 9.12
N VAL A 19 -1.22 -9.55 8.99
CA VAL A 19 -0.47 -9.62 7.72
C VAL A 19 -0.48 -11.01 7.09
N ARG A 20 -1.14 -12.00 7.71
CA ARG A 20 -1.12 -13.42 7.27
C ARG A 20 -1.65 -13.63 5.84
N GLY A 21 -2.38 -12.66 5.29
CA GLY A 21 -2.88 -12.69 3.92
C GLY A 21 -1.83 -12.46 2.82
N TYR A 22 -0.58 -12.11 3.18
CA TYR A 22 0.47 -11.77 2.22
C TYR A 22 1.77 -12.47 2.57
N ALA A 23 2.44 -13.04 1.56
CA ALA A 23 3.72 -13.70 1.72
C ALA A 23 4.88 -12.72 1.91
N SER A 24 4.74 -11.49 1.40
CA SER A 24 5.72 -10.42 1.50
C SER A 24 5.10 -9.06 1.17
N LEU A 25 5.85 -7.97 1.37
CA LEU A 25 5.44 -6.64 0.89
C LEU A 25 5.33 -6.59 -0.64
N VAL A 26 6.17 -7.34 -1.36
CA VAL A 26 6.09 -7.45 -2.82
C VAL A 26 4.78 -8.14 -3.22
N ASP A 27 4.43 -9.24 -2.55
CA ASP A 27 3.17 -9.95 -2.80
C ASP A 27 1.94 -9.08 -2.51
N LEU A 28 1.93 -8.35 -1.38
CA LEU A 28 0.91 -7.34 -1.09
C LEU A 28 0.79 -6.29 -2.22
N PHE A 29 1.92 -5.79 -2.70
CA PHE A 29 1.96 -4.80 -3.77
C PHE A 29 1.39 -5.36 -5.08
N GLU A 30 1.87 -6.53 -5.52
CA GLU A 30 1.39 -7.18 -6.73
C GLU A 30 -0.11 -7.52 -6.67
N GLN A 31 -0.59 -8.03 -5.52
CA GLN A 31 -2.01 -8.29 -5.31
C GLN A 31 -2.84 -7.00 -5.40
N SER A 32 -2.35 -5.90 -4.84
CA SER A 32 -2.99 -4.59 -4.92
C SER A 32 -3.04 -4.08 -6.36
N CYS A 33 -1.94 -4.19 -7.10
CA CYS A 33 -1.87 -3.83 -8.51
C CYS A 33 -2.83 -4.63 -9.39
N ARG A 34 -2.98 -5.94 -9.14
CA ARG A 34 -3.97 -6.78 -9.82
C ARG A 34 -5.41 -6.37 -9.47
N ARG A 35 -5.70 -6.14 -8.19
CA ARG A 35 -7.06 -5.86 -7.70
C ARG A 35 -7.58 -4.48 -8.12
N PHE A 36 -6.71 -3.48 -8.18
CA PHE A 36 -7.10 -2.09 -8.43
C PHE A 36 -6.54 -1.55 -9.75
N ARG A 37 -6.25 -2.44 -10.70
CA ARG A 37 -5.56 -2.18 -11.97
C ARG A 37 -5.90 -0.84 -12.63
N ASP A 38 -7.20 -0.56 -12.79
CA ASP A 38 -7.69 0.61 -13.54
C ASP A 38 -7.88 1.88 -12.67
N ARG A 39 -7.57 1.79 -11.37
CA ARG A 39 -7.67 2.93 -10.45
C ARG A 39 -6.36 3.73 -10.44
N PRO A 40 -6.43 5.05 -10.13
CA PRO A 40 -5.22 5.83 -9.86
C PRO A 40 -4.50 5.30 -8.62
N ALA A 41 -3.19 5.07 -8.74
CA ALA A 41 -2.30 4.67 -7.65
C ALA A 41 -1.50 5.87 -7.12
N PHE A 42 -1.01 6.72 -8.02
CA PHE A 42 -0.23 7.91 -7.69
C PHE A 42 -0.71 9.10 -8.51
N SER A 43 -0.75 10.28 -7.89
CA SER A 43 -1.01 11.55 -8.58
C SER A 43 -0.01 12.59 -8.09
N SER A 44 0.66 13.27 -9.01
CA SER A 44 1.63 14.32 -8.70
C SER A 44 1.70 15.33 -9.86
N MET A 45 1.64 16.63 -9.54
CA MET A 45 1.79 17.73 -10.50
C MET A 45 1.02 17.54 -11.82
N GLY A 46 -0.25 17.10 -11.75
CA GLY A 46 -1.10 16.87 -12.92
C GLY A 46 -0.86 15.55 -13.68
N ALA A 47 0.19 14.81 -13.35
CA ALA A 47 0.38 13.43 -13.80
C ALA A 47 -0.33 12.46 -12.84
N THR A 48 -0.91 11.40 -13.40
CA THR A 48 -1.51 10.31 -12.62
C THR A 48 -1.09 8.98 -13.22
N LEU A 49 -0.63 8.07 -12.37
CA LEU A 49 -0.32 6.69 -12.73
C LEU A 49 -1.40 5.78 -12.14
N SER A 50 -1.95 4.92 -12.97
CA SER A 50 -2.77 3.80 -12.55
C SER A 50 -1.95 2.72 -11.84
N TYR A 51 -2.63 1.81 -11.14
CA TYR A 51 -1.99 0.63 -10.58
C TYR A 51 -1.33 -0.25 -11.66
N ALA A 52 -1.93 -0.31 -12.86
CA ALA A 52 -1.36 -1.04 -14.00
C ALA A 52 -0.04 -0.43 -14.48
N GLU A 53 0.01 0.90 -14.64
CA GLU A 53 1.21 1.61 -15.07
C GLU A 53 2.31 1.50 -14.02
N THR A 54 1.94 1.60 -12.75
CA THR A 54 2.86 1.46 -11.63
C THR A 54 3.52 0.07 -11.61
N ASP A 55 2.74 -1.02 -11.74
CA ASP A 55 3.27 -2.40 -11.77
C ASP A 55 4.21 -2.63 -12.96
N ARG A 56 3.90 -2.04 -14.12
CA ARG A 56 4.79 -2.12 -15.29
C ARG A 56 6.11 -1.39 -15.05
N LEU A 57 6.05 -0.14 -14.58
CA LEU A 57 7.22 0.70 -14.35
C LEU A 57 8.08 0.17 -13.20
N SER A 58 7.47 -0.42 -12.17
CA SER A 58 8.18 -1.05 -11.05
C SER A 58 8.84 -2.38 -11.41
N ARG A 59 8.95 -2.74 -12.69
CA ARG A 59 9.72 -3.90 -13.16
C ARG A 59 10.76 -3.49 -14.20
N ASP A 60 10.84 -2.20 -14.51
CA ASP A 60 11.61 -1.61 -15.61
C ASP A 60 12.84 -0.88 -15.06
N PHE A 61 13.69 -1.62 -14.33
CA PHE A 61 14.93 -1.14 -13.72
C PHE A 61 16.07 -2.16 -13.83
#